data_AF-A0A9W4CZS3-F1
#
_entry.id   AF-A0A9W4CZS3-F1
#
_cell.length_a   1.000
_cell.length_b   1.000
_cell.length_c   1.000
_cell.angle_alpha   90.00
_cell.angle_beta   90.00
_cell.angle_gamma   90.00
#
_symmetry.space_group_name_H-M   'P 1'
#
loop_
_entity.id
_entity.type
_entity.pdbx_description
1 polymer ?
#
loop_
_entity_poly.entity_id
_entity_poly.type
_entity_poly.pdbx_seq_one_letter_code
_entity_poly.pdbx_strand_id
1 'polypeptide(L)' 'MAFFRQYIAPLIVVLIFLFALFVVSARIFLPEDMMAPAPISTILGSPILTQSSVNNPRV' A
#
# COMPACT_ATOMS: atom_id res chain seq x y z
N MET A 1 36.04 -16.11 25.40
CA MET A 1 35.31 -15.14 24.55
C MET A 1 34.21 -15.77 23.68
N ALA A 2 33.69 -16.97 23.98
CA ALA A 2 32.63 -17.62 23.20
C ALA A 2 31.24 -17.49 23.85
N PHE A 3 31.18 -17.50 25.19
CA PHE A 3 29.94 -17.45 25.98
C PHE A 3 29.03 -16.26 25.62
N PHE A 4 29.60 -15.06 25.51
CA PHE A 4 28.81 -13.87 25.22
C PHE A 4 28.16 -13.97 23.84
N ARG A 5 28.91 -14.37 22.81
CA ARG A 5 28.37 -14.52 21.45
C ARG A 5 27.47 -15.75 21.29
N GLN A 6 27.67 -16.80 22.08
CA GLN A 6 26.91 -18.03 21.94
C GLN A 6 25.54 -17.98 22.63
N TYR A 7 25.36 -17.10 23.63
CA TYR A 7 24.09 -16.95 24.33
C TYR A 7 23.45 -15.58 24.11
N ILE A 8 24.22 -14.49 24.22
CA ILE A 8 23.68 -13.13 24.10
C ILE A 8 23.37 -12.80 22.64
N ALA A 9 24.23 -13.16 21.67
CA ALA A 9 23.93 -12.89 20.27
C ALA A 9 22.66 -13.58 19.76
N PRO A 10 22.43 -14.90 19.97
CA PRO A 10 21.18 -15.52 19.54
C PRO A 10 19.96 -14.99 20.29
N LEU A 11 20.07 -14.62 21.57
CA LEU A 11 18.98 -14.00 22.31
C LEU A 11 18.59 -12.63 21.72
N ILE A 12 19.58 -11.80 21.39
CA ILE A 12 19.34 -10.51 20.71
C ILE A 12 18.67 -10.72 19.35
N VAL A 13 19.10 -11.71 18.57
CA VAL A 13 18.46 -12.03 17.28
C VAL A 13 16.99 -12.37 17.47
N VAL A 14 16.63 -13.21 18.45
CA VAL A 14 15.22 -13.54 18.72
C VAL A 14 14.43 -12.33 19.19
N LEU A 15 15.01 -11.48 20.05
CA LEU A 15 14.36 -10.24 20.49
C LEU A 15 14.09 -9.29 19.33
N ILE A 16 15.07 -9.05 18.47
CA ILE A 16 14.92 -8.20 17.29
C ILE A 16 13.91 -8.82 16.31
N PHE A 17 13.95 -10.14 16.13
CA PHE A 17 12.99 -10.85 15.29
C PHE A 17 11.55 -10.68 15.80
N LEU A 18 11.30 -10.90 17.09
CA LEU A 18 9.98 -10.72 17.70
C LEU A 18 9.51 -9.27 17.59
N PHE A 19 10.41 -8.32 17.83
CA PHE A 19 10.11 -6.91 17.68
C PHE A 19 9.78 -6.55 16.22
N ALA A 20 10.58 -6.99 15.26
CA ALA A 20 10.36 -6.76 13.85
C ALA A 20 9.04 -7.39 13.38
N LEU A 21 8.76 -8.63 13.81
CA LEU A 21 7.50 -9.32 13.55
C LEU A 21 6.31 -8.53 14.10
N PHE A 22 6.41 -8.06 15.35
CA PHE A 22 5.38 -7.24 15.97
C PHE A 22 5.14 -5.92 15.21
N VAL A 23 6.21 -5.20 14.86
CA VAL A 23 6.11 -3.93 14.13
C VAL A 23 5.52 -4.14 12.73
N VAL A 24 5.94 -5.19 12.02
CA VAL A 24 5.38 -5.56 10.71
C VAL A 24 3.90 -5.91 10.81
N SER A 25 3.51 -6.71 11.81
CA SER A 25 2.10 -7.04 12.03
C SER A 25 1.30 -5.80 12.39
N ALA A 26 1.84 -4.90 13.22
CA ALA A 26 1.18 -3.66 13.60
C ALA A 26 0.99 -2.72 12.40
N ARG A 27 1.94 -2.66 11.46
CA ARG A 27 1.88 -1.81 10.26
C ARG A 27 0.63 -2.07 9.41
N ILE A 28 0.19 -3.33 9.30
CA ILE A 28 -1.00 -3.71 8.51
C ILE A 28 -2.29 -3.09 9.07
N PHE A 29 -2.30 -2.78 10.37
CA PHE A 29 -3.44 -2.18 11.04
C PHE A 29 -3.37 -0.65 11.13
N LEU A 30 -2.32 -0.01 10.58
CA LEU A 30 -2.26 1.45 10.54
C LEU A 30 -3.23 1.97 9.45
N PRO A 31 -4.00 3.05 9.73
CA PRO A 31 -4.91 3.64 8.75
C PRO A 31 -4.24 4.00 7.42
N GLU A 32 -2.93 4.32 7.46
CA GLU A 32 -2.13 4.62 6.27
C GLU A 32 -1.83 3.41 5.39
N ASP A 33 -1.83 2.17 5.90
CA ASP A 33 -1.55 0.97 5.09
C ASP A 33 -2.72 0.63 4.14
N MET A 34 -3.91 1.14 4.43
CA MET A 34 -5.11 1.02 3.58
C MET A 34 -5.34 2.24 2.68
N MET A 35 -4.38 3.18 2.60
CA MET A 35 -4.52 4.41 1.81
C MET A 35 -4.17 4.20 0.34
N ALA A 36 -5.05 3.53 -0.38
CA ALA A 36 -5.47 3.96 -1.71
C ALA A 36 -6.60 3.04 -2.17
N PRO A 37 -7.85 3.53 -2.18
CA PRO A 37 -8.88 2.92 -3.01
C PRO A 37 -8.34 2.77 -4.42
N ALA A 38 -8.44 1.56 -4.98
CA ALA A 38 -8.24 1.38 -6.40
C ALA A 38 -9.12 2.42 -7.11
N PRO A 39 -8.58 3.22 -8.04
CA PRO A 39 -9.41 4.11 -8.83
C PRO A 39 -10.44 3.27 -9.57
N ILE A 40 -11.65 3.18 -9.01
CA ILE A 40 -12.82 2.94 -9.83
C ILE A 40 -12.90 4.20 -10.67
N SER A 41 -12.66 4.05 -11.97
CA SER A 41 -13.04 5.07 -12.91
C SER A 41 -14.42 5.54 -12.49
N THR A 42 -14.55 6.83 -12.18
CA THR A 42 -15.84 7.48 -12.20
C THR A 42 -16.35 7.33 -13.63
N ILE A 43 -17.01 6.21 -13.94
CA ILE A 43 -17.86 6.04 -15.12
C ILE A 43 -19.14 6.85 -14.87
N LEU A 44 -18.99 8.12 -14.48
CA LEU A 44 -20.00 9.17 -14.34
C LEU A 44 -19.36 10.57 -14.52
N GLY A 45 -18.22 10.65 -15.21
CA GLY A 45 -17.47 11.91 -15.39
C GLY A 45 -16.81 12.10 -16.75
N SER A 46 -17.10 11.24 -17.73
CA SER A 46 -16.74 11.47 -19.12
C SER A 46 -17.98 11.97 -19.86
N PRO A 47 -18.12 13.27 -20.16
CA PRO A 47 -19.00 13.73 -21.21
C PRO A 47 -18.32 13.50 -22.57
N ILE A 48 -18.12 12.24 -22.98
CA ILE A 48 -17.78 11.90 -24.38
C ILE A 48 -19.08 11.67 -25.17
N LEU A 49 -20.10 12.51 -24.96
CA LEU A 49 -21.36 12.47 -25.74
C LEU A 49 -21.90 13.87 -26.10
N THR A 50 -21.08 14.93 -26.18
CA THR A 50 -21.64 16.26 -26.55
C THR A 50 -20.74 17.18 -27.36
N GLN A 51 -19.74 16.69 -28.12
CA GLN A 51 -18.96 17.62 -28.96
C GLN A 51 -18.47 17.07 -30.30
N SER A 52 -19.31 16.34 -31.01
CA SER A 52 -19.09 16.06 -32.44
C SER A 52 -20.38 16.02 -33.27
N SER A 53 -21.50 16.54 -32.75
CA SER A 53 -22.78 16.64 -33.46
C SER A 53 -23.15 18.08 -33.92
N VAL A 54 -22.23 19.04 -34.00
CA VAL A 54 -22.60 20.44 -34.32
C VAL A 54 -21.68 21.14 -35.34
N ASN A 55 -20.99 20.42 -36.24
CA ASN A 55 -20.50 21.09 -37.46
C ASN A 55 -20.22 20.13 -38.62
N ASN A 56 -21.27 19.61 -39.26
CA ASN A 56 -21.14 19.10 -40.62
C ASN A 56 -22.33 19.60 -41.48
N PRO A 57 -22.14 20.63 -42.32
CA PRO A 57 -23.20 21.14 -43.20
C PRO A 57 -23.40 20.27 -44.47
N ARG A 58 -23.30 18.94 -44.35
CA ARG A 58 -23.50 18.00 -45.47
C ARG A 58 -24.40 16.81 -45.09
N VAL A 59 -25.65 17.13 -44.78
CA VAL A 59 -26.86 16.31 -45.04
C VAL A 59 -28.03 17.26 -45.24
#